data_AF-A0A1U7HQD2-F1
#
_entry.id   AF-A0A1U7HQD2-F1
#
_cell.length_a   1.000
_cell.length_b   1.000
_cell.length_c   1.000
_cell.angle_alpha   90.00
_cell.angle_beta   90.00
_cell.angle_gamma   90.00
#
_symmetry.space_group_name_H-M   'P 1'
#
loop_
_entity.id
_entity.type
_entity.pdbx_description
1 polymer ?
#
loop_
_entity_poly.entity_id
_entity_poly.type
_entity_poly.pdbx_seq_one_letter_code
_entity_poly.pdbx_strand_id
1 'polypeptide(L)'
;MAVEFAQTHASSQALKQVFQKVNAQSCPRHFNFHLHTVHSDGRLHPEELIQQAIAIGLQDLAITDHHTVSGYQVAQRYLNELKLSNPHLEYTAPRIWKGVEINANLLDVDVHILGYAFDHKHLSIAPYLQRKTTTGKAYQANNVIAAIHQAGGLAVLAHPARYKRSPQDLIPAAAFLGIDGVESFYAYDNPQPWRPSATETQRVQQLARHHNLLSTCGTDTHGLSLLKRL
;
A
#
# COMPACT_ATOMS: atom_id res chain seq x y z
N MET A 1 10.12 -15.95 15.51
CA MET A 1 9.85 -16.78 14.30
C MET A 1 8.44 -17.37 14.25
N ALA A 2 8.09 -18.47 14.95
CA ALA A 2 6.75 -19.07 14.77
C ALA A 2 5.58 -18.18 15.27
N VAL A 3 5.74 -17.51 16.42
CA VAL A 3 4.73 -16.59 16.99
C VAL A 3 4.58 -15.32 16.13
N GLU A 4 5.67 -14.72 15.68
CA GLU A 4 5.67 -13.56 14.77
C GLU A 4 5.04 -13.89 13.42
N PHE A 5 5.30 -15.07 12.88
CA PHE A 5 4.68 -15.52 11.63
C PHE A 5 3.17 -15.72 11.78
N ALA A 6 2.71 -16.32 12.88
CA ALA A 6 1.28 -16.47 13.16
C ALA A 6 0.57 -15.12 13.34
N GLN A 7 1.18 -14.16 14.04
CA GLN A 7 0.66 -12.80 14.18
C GLN A 7 0.59 -12.06 12.84
N THR A 8 1.64 -12.18 12.03
CA THR A 8 1.70 -11.59 10.69
C THR A 8 0.62 -12.18 9.78
N HIS A 9 0.44 -13.51 9.80
CA HIS A 9 -0.62 -14.17 9.04
C HIS A 9 -2.02 -13.72 9.49
N ALA A 10 -2.27 -13.59 10.81
CA ALA A 10 -3.52 -13.04 11.31
C ALA A 10 -3.75 -11.58 10.85
N SER A 11 -2.67 -10.78 10.84
CA SER A 11 -2.69 -9.39 10.35
C SER A 11 -3.05 -9.32 8.86
N SER A 12 -2.41 -10.14 8.02
CA SER A 12 -2.69 -10.15 6.57
C SER A 12 -4.10 -10.67 6.26
N GLN A 13 -4.61 -11.66 6.99
CA GLN A 13 -6.01 -12.10 6.86
C GLN A 13 -7.01 -11.00 7.25
N ALA A 14 -6.75 -10.26 8.33
CA ALA A 14 -7.58 -9.13 8.71
C ALA A 14 -7.55 -8.01 7.65
N LEU A 15 -6.39 -7.74 7.05
CA LEU A 15 -6.28 -6.77 5.95
C LEU A 15 -7.01 -7.24 4.69
N LYS A 16 -6.99 -8.54 4.34
CA LYS A 16 -7.79 -9.08 3.22
C LYS A 16 -9.28 -8.79 3.40
N GLN A 17 -9.81 -8.91 4.62
CA GLN A 17 -11.21 -8.58 4.92
C GLN A 17 -11.51 -7.08 4.76
N VAL A 18 -10.54 -6.20 5.00
CA VAL A 18 -10.68 -4.77 4.73
C VAL A 18 -10.70 -4.51 3.22
N PHE A 19 -9.78 -5.11 2.47
CA PHE A 19 -9.73 -4.97 1.00
C PHE A 19 -11.01 -5.44 0.31
N GLN A 20 -11.68 -6.46 0.83
CA GLN A 20 -12.99 -6.89 0.33
C GLN A 20 -14.10 -5.82 0.45
N LYS A 21 -13.93 -4.82 1.32
CA LYS A 21 -14.88 -3.71 1.52
C LYS A 21 -14.54 -2.47 0.69
N VAL A 22 -13.37 -2.45 0.05
CA VAL A 22 -12.90 -1.29 -0.73
C VAL A 22 -13.77 -1.09 -1.97
N ASN A 23 -14.23 0.14 -2.18
CA ASN A 23 -15.00 0.56 -3.34
C ASN A 23 -14.60 1.98 -3.80
N ALA A 24 -15.29 2.50 -4.83
CA ALA A 24 -14.97 3.79 -5.43
C ALA A 24 -15.13 4.99 -4.49
N GLN A 25 -15.85 4.84 -3.38
CA GLN A 25 -16.10 5.87 -2.37
C GLN A 25 -15.24 5.69 -1.12
N SER A 26 -14.40 4.66 -1.04
CA SER A 26 -13.56 4.38 0.12
C SER A 26 -12.45 5.41 0.31
N CYS A 27 -11.63 5.64 -0.73
CA CYS A 27 -10.54 6.61 -0.65
C CYS A 27 -11.01 8.04 -0.98
N PRO A 28 -10.38 9.08 -0.39
CA PRO A 28 -9.33 9.01 0.63
C PRO A 28 -9.85 9.10 2.08
N ARG A 29 -11.18 9.11 2.29
CA ARG A 29 -11.79 9.51 3.57
C ARG A 29 -12.11 8.36 4.52
N HIS A 30 -12.35 7.15 4.01
CA HIS A 30 -12.56 5.96 4.84
C HIS A 30 -11.28 5.13 4.92
N PHE A 31 -10.64 4.93 3.77
CA PHE A 31 -9.39 4.18 3.64
C PHE A 31 -8.34 4.98 2.87
N ASN A 32 -7.06 4.69 3.08
CA ASN A 32 -5.97 5.14 2.21
C ASN A 32 -4.75 4.20 2.32
N PHE A 33 -4.55 3.32 1.32
CA PHE A 33 -3.49 2.30 1.37
C PHE A 33 -2.27 2.61 0.50
N HIS A 34 -2.17 3.83 -0.03
CA HIS A 34 -1.01 4.26 -0.81
C HIS A 34 -0.75 5.74 -0.56
N LEU A 35 0.33 6.04 0.15
CA LEU A 35 0.77 7.40 0.48
C LEU A 35 2.24 7.39 0.93
N HIS A 36 2.87 8.56 0.81
CA HIS A 36 4.29 8.74 1.08
C HIS A 36 4.53 9.83 2.13
N THR A 37 5.63 9.68 2.85
CA THR A 37 6.07 10.63 3.87
C THR A 37 7.47 11.14 3.54
N VAL A 38 7.98 12.05 4.37
CA VAL A 38 9.39 12.52 4.30
C VAL A 38 10.43 11.40 4.47
N HIS A 39 10.02 10.18 4.81
CA HIS A 39 10.93 9.05 4.90
C HIS A 39 11.29 8.42 3.55
N SER A 40 10.62 8.82 2.48
CA SER A 40 10.98 8.53 1.08
C SER A 40 11.05 9.83 0.28
N ASP A 41 10.06 10.11 -0.56
CA ASP A 41 9.96 11.27 -1.45
C ASP A 41 8.66 12.08 -1.24
N GLY A 42 7.88 11.73 -0.23
CA GLY A 42 6.76 12.54 0.24
C GLY A 42 7.20 13.77 1.03
N ARG A 43 6.24 14.65 1.32
CA ARG A 43 6.47 15.91 2.05
C ARG A 43 5.82 15.97 3.42
N LEU A 44 4.87 15.07 3.71
CA LEU A 44 4.15 15.06 4.97
C LEU A 44 4.96 14.32 6.03
N HIS A 45 5.10 14.91 7.23
CA HIS A 45 5.69 14.18 8.35
C HIS A 45 4.71 13.12 8.87
N PRO A 46 5.19 11.94 9.32
CA PRO A 46 4.31 10.88 9.82
C PRO A 46 3.38 11.33 10.97
N GLU A 47 3.81 12.25 11.82
CA GLU A 47 3.00 12.82 12.90
C GLU A 47 1.85 13.68 12.37
N GLU A 48 2.15 14.61 11.44
CA GLU A 48 1.16 15.45 10.77
C GLU A 48 0.17 14.60 9.96
N LEU A 49 0.66 13.51 9.37
CA LEU A 49 -0.16 12.54 8.67
C LEU A 49 -1.19 11.90 9.60
N ILE A 50 -0.78 11.45 10.79
CA ILE A 50 -1.70 10.88 11.77
C ILE A 50 -2.70 11.92 12.28
N GLN A 51 -2.28 13.17 12.48
CA GLN A 51 -3.19 14.25 12.84
C GLN A 51 -4.25 14.47 11.75
N GLN A 52 -3.85 14.51 10.47
CA GLN A 52 -4.79 14.63 9.36
C GLN A 52 -5.74 13.43 9.31
N ALA A 53 -5.22 12.20 9.46
CA ALA A 53 -6.02 10.98 9.43
C ALA A 53 -7.09 10.96 10.53
N ILE A 54 -6.74 11.35 11.76
CA ILE A 54 -7.70 11.51 12.87
C ILE A 54 -8.73 12.59 12.52
N ALA A 55 -8.29 13.77 12.05
CA ALA A 55 -9.16 14.90 11.77
C ALA A 55 -10.20 14.61 10.68
N ILE A 56 -9.87 13.78 9.67
CA ILE A 56 -10.81 13.40 8.62
C ILE A 56 -11.64 12.15 8.96
N GLY A 57 -11.39 11.50 10.10
CA GLY A 57 -12.08 10.28 10.53
C GLY A 57 -11.68 9.05 9.72
N LEU A 58 -10.42 8.97 9.28
CA LEU A 58 -9.92 7.83 8.51
C LEU A 58 -9.95 6.55 9.36
N GLN A 59 -10.42 5.44 8.79
CA GLN A 59 -10.54 4.17 9.53
C GLN A 59 -9.29 3.30 9.40
N ASP A 60 -8.78 3.18 8.16
CA ASP A 60 -7.60 2.37 7.88
C ASP A 60 -6.66 3.11 6.93
N LEU A 61 -5.36 3.06 7.20
CA LEU A 61 -4.35 3.52 6.26
C LEU A 61 -3.11 2.64 6.24
N ALA A 62 -2.32 2.74 5.18
CA ALA A 62 -0.97 2.20 5.13
C ALA A 62 0.00 3.28 4.64
N ILE A 63 1.10 3.48 5.37
CA ILE A 63 2.23 4.27 4.87
C ILE A 63 3.08 3.36 4.00
N THR A 64 3.32 3.76 2.74
CA THR A 64 3.97 2.93 1.72
C THR A 64 5.20 3.62 1.14
N ASP A 65 6.00 4.26 1.99
CA ASP A 65 7.27 4.88 1.59
C ASP A 65 8.13 3.94 0.72
N HIS A 66 8.80 4.50 -0.28
CA HIS A 66 9.70 3.75 -1.14
C HIS A 66 10.82 3.04 -0.35
N HIS A 67 10.85 1.70 -0.45
CA HIS A 67 11.90 0.85 0.09
C HIS A 67 12.21 1.04 1.60
N THR A 68 11.23 1.46 2.40
CA THR A 68 11.39 1.61 3.85
C THR A 68 10.07 1.54 4.60
N VAL A 69 10.14 1.15 5.88
CA VAL A 69 9.00 1.21 6.81
C VAL A 69 9.19 2.28 7.90
N SER A 70 10.19 3.16 7.76
CA SER A 70 10.51 4.14 8.81
C SER A 70 9.36 5.11 9.08
N GLY A 71 8.66 5.60 8.05
CA GLY A 71 7.51 6.49 8.25
C GLY A 71 6.39 5.81 9.03
N TYR A 72 6.10 4.54 8.71
CA TYR A 72 5.19 3.70 9.50
C TYR A 72 5.62 3.59 10.97
N GLN A 73 6.91 3.34 11.25
CA GLN A 73 7.40 3.19 12.62
C GLN A 73 7.23 4.48 13.44
N VAL A 74 7.46 5.65 12.83
CA VAL A 74 7.27 6.94 13.48
C VAL A 74 5.78 7.20 13.73
N ALA A 75 4.93 7.04 12.71
CA ALA A 75 3.49 7.21 12.83
C ALA A 75 2.85 6.30 13.89
N GLN A 76 3.25 5.02 13.93
CA GLN A 76 2.73 4.06 14.90
C GLN A 76 3.12 4.44 16.33
N ARG A 77 4.36 4.89 16.55
CA ARG A 77 4.82 5.34 17.88
C ARG A 77 4.04 6.57 18.33
N TYR A 78 3.94 7.57 17.45
CA TYR A 78 3.20 8.80 17.72
C TYR A 78 1.72 8.53 18.04
N LEU A 79 1.06 7.66 17.26
CA LEU A 79 -0.32 7.29 17.53
C LEU A 79 -0.48 6.57 18.89
N ASN A 80 0.45 5.70 19.26
CA ASN A 80 0.42 5.04 20.57
C ASN A 80 0.56 6.04 21.72
N GLU A 81 1.45 7.03 21.60
CA GLU A 81 1.63 8.10 22.58
C GLU A 81 0.36 8.98 22.70
N LEU A 82 -0.29 9.30 21.58
CA LEU A 82 -1.56 10.01 21.57
C LEU A 82 -2.68 9.22 22.26
N LYS A 83 -2.75 7.90 22.06
CA LYS A 83 -3.74 7.02 22.71
C LYS A 83 -3.55 6.94 24.22
N LEU A 84 -2.30 6.94 24.70
CA LEU A 84 -2.00 6.97 26.14
C LEU A 84 -2.47 8.26 26.81
N SER A 85 -2.33 9.40 26.12
CA SER A 85 -2.76 10.71 26.61
C SER A 85 -4.25 11.00 26.37
N ASN A 86 -4.89 10.33 25.40
CA ASN A 86 -6.29 10.52 25.03
C ASN A 86 -6.99 9.17 24.82
N PRO A 87 -7.50 8.51 25.88
CA PRO A 87 -8.10 7.18 25.78
C PRO A 87 -9.28 7.05 24.79
N HIS A 88 -9.98 8.15 24.49
CA HIS A 88 -11.02 8.17 23.46
C HIS A 88 -10.51 7.80 22.07
N LEU A 89 -9.23 8.05 21.76
CA LEU A 89 -8.60 7.67 20.50
C LEU A 89 -8.48 6.17 20.32
N GLU A 90 -8.68 5.36 21.36
CA GLU A 90 -8.67 3.90 21.21
C GLU A 90 -9.73 3.41 20.23
N TYR A 91 -10.86 4.11 20.14
CA TYR A 91 -12.00 3.74 19.30
C TYR A 91 -12.16 4.62 18.06
N THR A 92 -11.54 5.80 18.02
CA THR A 92 -11.74 6.78 16.94
C THR A 92 -10.51 7.00 16.07
N ALA A 93 -9.32 6.60 16.53
CA ALA A 93 -8.12 6.72 15.72
C ALA A 93 -8.07 5.69 14.58
N PRO A 94 -7.42 6.01 13.46
CA PRO A 94 -7.22 5.06 12.38
C PRO A 94 -6.39 3.86 12.83
N ARG A 95 -6.67 2.70 12.25
CA ARG A 95 -5.72 1.59 12.21
C ARG A 95 -4.65 1.84 11.15
N ILE A 96 -3.40 1.73 11.55
CA ILE A 96 -2.25 1.88 10.65
C ILE A 96 -1.71 0.49 10.31
N TRP A 97 -1.71 0.18 9.02
CA TRP A 97 -1.09 -1.02 8.47
C TRP A 97 0.35 -0.71 8.06
N LYS A 98 1.22 -1.69 8.28
CA LYS A 98 2.58 -1.65 7.76
C LYS A 98 2.53 -1.80 6.25
N GLY A 99 3.10 -0.83 5.54
CA GLY A 99 3.19 -0.79 4.09
C GLY A 99 4.61 -0.50 3.61
N VAL A 100 4.87 -0.77 2.34
CA VAL A 100 6.07 -0.34 1.60
C VAL A 100 5.76 -0.33 0.11
N GLU A 101 6.34 0.60 -0.65
CA GLU A 101 6.35 0.54 -2.11
C GLU A 101 7.73 0.09 -2.61
N ILE A 102 7.76 -0.96 -3.43
CA ILE A 102 9.00 -1.58 -3.91
C ILE A 102 9.03 -1.51 -5.44
N ASN A 103 10.07 -0.89 -6.00
CA ASN A 103 10.32 -0.94 -7.44
C ASN A 103 10.65 -2.37 -7.90
N ALA A 104 10.11 -2.75 -9.05
CA ALA A 104 10.34 -4.05 -9.65
C ALA A 104 10.29 -4.00 -11.19
N ASN A 105 10.87 -5.00 -11.84
CA ASN A 105 10.72 -5.24 -13.27
C ASN A 105 9.61 -6.28 -13.51
N LEU A 106 8.67 -5.94 -14.39
CA LEU A 106 7.63 -6.85 -14.89
C LEU A 106 7.43 -6.60 -16.38
N LEU A 107 7.61 -7.63 -17.22
CA LEU A 107 7.51 -7.52 -18.68
C LEU A 107 8.37 -6.38 -19.27
N ASP A 108 9.62 -6.29 -18.82
CA ASP A 108 10.60 -5.29 -19.25
C ASP A 108 10.21 -3.83 -18.97
N VAL A 109 9.28 -3.58 -18.05
CA VAL A 109 8.98 -2.25 -17.55
C VAL A 109 9.13 -2.15 -16.04
N ASP A 110 9.51 -0.95 -15.59
CA ASP A 110 9.56 -0.60 -14.18
C ASP A 110 8.14 -0.42 -13.64
N VAL A 111 7.79 -1.26 -12.68
CA VAL A 111 6.53 -1.25 -11.94
C VAL A 111 6.81 -1.07 -10.46
N HIS A 112 5.75 -0.82 -9.70
CA HIS A 112 5.79 -0.73 -8.25
C HIS A 112 4.86 -1.79 -7.66
N ILE A 113 5.36 -2.47 -6.64
CA ILE A 113 4.62 -3.47 -5.89
C ILE A 113 4.50 -2.97 -4.45
N LEU A 114 3.26 -2.83 -3.99
CA LEU A 114 2.94 -2.50 -2.62
C LEU A 114 2.97 -3.78 -1.79
N GLY A 115 3.74 -3.76 -0.70
CA GLY A 115 3.77 -4.81 0.31
C GLY A 115 3.01 -4.39 1.55
N TYR A 116 2.13 -5.24 2.07
CA TYR A 116 1.33 -4.94 3.27
C TYR A 116 1.37 -6.02 4.33
N ALA A 117 1.19 -5.63 5.59
CA ALA A 117 0.97 -6.53 6.73
C ALA A 117 2.02 -7.66 6.83
N PHE A 118 3.27 -7.38 6.44
CA PHE A 118 4.40 -8.31 6.50
C PHE A 118 5.22 -8.13 7.78
N ASP A 119 6.07 -9.09 8.10
CA ASP A 119 7.13 -8.95 9.10
C ASP A 119 8.36 -8.26 8.47
N HIS A 120 8.63 -7.00 8.85
CA HIS A 120 9.76 -6.24 8.32
C HIS A 120 11.12 -6.69 8.88
N LYS A 121 11.14 -7.57 9.88
CA LYS A 121 12.36 -8.18 10.39
C LYS A 121 12.68 -9.50 9.69
N HIS A 122 11.78 -10.01 8.86
CA HIS A 122 12.01 -11.25 8.13
C HIS A 122 13.13 -11.08 7.11
N LEU A 123 14.04 -12.06 7.02
CA LEU A 123 15.24 -11.96 6.17
C LEU A 123 14.92 -11.83 4.68
N SER A 124 13.78 -12.38 4.22
CA SER A 124 13.38 -12.31 2.81
C SER A 124 13.13 -10.89 2.31
N ILE A 125 12.58 -10.02 3.16
CA ILE A 125 12.20 -8.65 2.77
C ILE A 125 13.32 -7.63 3.01
N ALA A 126 14.32 -7.99 3.83
CA ALA A 126 15.44 -7.12 4.18
C ALA A 126 16.16 -6.45 2.98
N PRO A 127 16.40 -7.11 1.83
CA PRO A 127 17.02 -6.47 0.66
C PRO A 127 16.21 -5.31 0.09
N TYR A 128 14.90 -5.31 0.29
CA TYR A 128 13.97 -4.33 -0.29
C TYR A 128 13.68 -3.15 0.65
N LEU A 129 14.14 -3.22 1.90
CA LEU A 129 13.94 -2.20 2.94
C LEU A 129 15.20 -1.38 3.20
N GLN A 130 15.92 -1.00 2.13
CA GLN A 130 17.22 -0.33 2.20
C GLN A 130 17.20 1.12 1.68
N ARG A 131 16.00 1.70 1.47
CA ARG A 131 15.81 3.02 0.83
C ARG A 131 16.40 3.14 -0.57
N LYS A 132 16.65 1.99 -1.22
CA LYS A 132 17.29 1.91 -2.54
C LYS A 132 16.64 0.80 -3.34
N THR A 133 16.51 1.05 -4.62
CA THR A 133 16.06 0.05 -5.58
C THR A 133 17.05 -1.11 -5.66
N THR A 134 16.52 -2.32 -5.64
CA THR A 134 17.32 -3.55 -5.83
C THR A 134 17.69 -3.72 -7.30
N THR A 135 18.66 -4.60 -7.59
CA THR A 135 19.14 -4.84 -8.96
C THR A 135 19.15 -6.33 -9.30
N GLY A 136 19.32 -6.66 -10.58
CA GLY A 136 19.45 -8.04 -11.06
C GLY A 136 18.23 -8.88 -10.71
N LYS A 137 18.45 -10.07 -10.13
CA LYS A 137 17.37 -10.99 -9.76
C LYS A 137 16.42 -10.38 -8.73
N ALA A 138 16.94 -9.70 -7.72
CA ALA A 138 16.10 -9.09 -6.68
C ALA A 138 15.15 -8.03 -7.28
N TYR A 139 15.52 -7.38 -8.37
CA TYR A 139 14.64 -6.40 -9.03
C TYR A 139 13.44 -7.02 -9.73
N GLN A 140 13.42 -8.33 -9.98
CA GLN A 140 12.34 -8.98 -10.73
C GLN A 140 11.07 -9.09 -9.86
N ALA A 141 9.90 -8.78 -10.44
CA ALA A 141 8.61 -8.77 -9.75
C ALA A 141 8.31 -10.09 -9.03
N ASN A 142 8.67 -11.24 -9.61
CA ASN A 142 8.47 -12.54 -8.97
C ASN A 142 9.24 -12.68 -7.65
N ASN A 143 10.45 -12.12 -7.56
CA ASN A 143 11.27 -12.16 -6.35
C ASN A 143 10.79 -11.14 -5.31
N VAL A 144 10.26 -10.00 -5.74
CA VAL A 144 9.62 -9.02 -4.83
C VAL A 144 8.35 -9.61 -4.21
N ILE A 145 7.46 -10.20 -5.04
CA ILE A 145 6.23 -10.86 -4.59
C ILE A 145 6.57 -11.99 -3.61
N ALA A 146 7.49 -12.88 -3.99
CA ALA A 146 7.91 -13.99 -3.13
C ALA A 146 8.50 -13.51 -1.81
N ALA A 147 9.28 -12.42 -1.80
CA ALA A 147 9.85 -11.88 -0.57
C ALA A 147 8.78 -11.34 0.39
N ILE A 148 7.76 -10.65 -0.13
CA ILE A 148 6.61 -10.16 0.65
C ILE A 148 5.83 -11.34 1.24
N HIS A 149 5.55 -12.37 0.45
CA HIS A 149 4.83 -13.57 0.90
C HIS A 149 5.60 -14.39 1.93
N GLN A 150 6.91 -14.56 1.75
CA GLN A 150 7.78 -15.22 2.73
C GLN A 150 7.81 -14.45 4.05
N ALA A 151 7.68 -13.12 4.00
CA ALA A 151 7.51 -12.28 5.17
C ALA A 151 6.07 -12.26 5.70
N GLY A 152 5.16 -13.08 5.18
CA GLY A 152 3.77 -13.25 5.64
C GLY A 152 2.77 -12.19 5.17
N GLY A 153 3.19 -11.26 4.29
CA GLY A 153 2.38 -10.13 3.84
C GLY A 153 1.61 -10.37 2.55
N LEU A 154 1.01 -9.29 2.04
CA LEU A 154 0.26 -9.23 0.78
C LEU A 154 1.00 -8.37 -0.24
N ALA A 155 1.05 -8.82 -1.50
CA ALA A 155 1.63 -8.08 -2.61
C ALA A 155 0.53 -7.53 -3.53
N VAL A 156 0.62 -6.26 -3.90
CA VAL A 156 -0.38 -5.56 -4.73
C VAL A 156 0.31 -4.75 -5.82
N LEU A 157 -0.15 -4.85 -7.07
CA LEU A 157 0.37 -4.02 -8.17
C LEU A 157 -0.17 -2.60 -8.03
N ALA A 158 0.73 -1.63 -7.85
CA ALA A 158 0.36 -0.23 -7.70
C ALA A 158 -0.06 0.36 -9.06
N HIS A 159 -1.09 1.22 -9.06
CA HIS A 159 -1.53 2.07 -10.16
C HIS A 159 -1.21 1.54 -11.58
N PRO A 160 -1.75 0.36 -11.97
CA PRO A 160 -1.31 -0.39 -13.14
C PRO A 160 -1.49 0.33 -14.48
N ALA A 161 -2.32 1.37 -14.55
CA ALA A 161 -2.51 2.16 -15.77
C ALA A 161 -1.55 3.37 -15.90
N ARG A 162 -0.55 3.53 -15.02
CA ARG A 162 0.50 4.56 -15.15
C ARG A 162 1.69 4.14 -16.02
N TYR A 163 1.87 2.85 -16.26
CA TYR A 163 3.11 2.34 -16.85
C TYR A 163 3.11 2.39 -18.38
N LYS A 164 4.30 2.16 -18.97
CA LYS A 164 4.49 2.09 -20.43
C LYS A 164 3.83 0.87 -21.07
N ARG A 165 3.42 -0.11 -20.27
CA ARG A 165 2.67 -1.31 -20.69
C ARG A 165 1.23 -1.22 -20.21
N SER A 166 0.32 -1.84 -20.94
CA SER A 166 -1.09 -1.77 -20.62
C SER A 166 -1.42 -2.58 -19.36
N PRO A 167 -2.46 -2.18 -18.58
CA PRO A 167 -2.99 -3.03 -17.51
C PRO A 167 -3.37 -4.43 -17.97
N GLN A 168 -3.81 -4.57 -19.23
CA GLN A 168 -4.17 -5.85 -19.84
C GLN A 168 -2.97 -6.78 -20.02
N ASP A 169 -1.75 -6.27 -20.08
CA ASP A 169 -0.53 -7.08 -20.11
C ASP A 169 -0.01 -7.33 -18.69
N LEU A 170 0.04 -6.27 -17.88
CA LEU A 170 0.68 -6.29 -16.57
C LEU A 170 -0.11 -7.07 -15.52
N ILE A 171 -1.44 -6.93 -15.48
CA ILE A 171 -2.26 -7.57 -14.44
C ILE A 171 -2.25 -9.10 -14.62
N PRO A 172 -2.47 -9.67 -15.83
CA PRO A 172 -2.37 -11.12 -16.01
C PRO A 172 -0.98 -11.66 -15.70
N ALA A 173 0.08 -10.94 -16.09
CA ALA A 173 1.45 -11.35 -15.79
C ALA A 173 1.74 -11.34 -14.27
N ALA A 174 1.31 -10.29 -13.56
CA ALA A 174 1.43 -10.24 -12.10
C ALA A 174 0.59 -11.34 -11.41
N ALA A 175 -0.61 -11.62 -11.92
CA ALA A 175 -1.46 -12.72 -11.44
C ALA A 175 -0.78 -14.09 -11.62
N PHE A 176 -0.14 -14.32 -12.76
CA PHE A 176 0.62 -15.54 -13.02
C PHE A 176 1.79 -15.72 -12.03
N LEU A 177 2.38 -14.62 -11.58
CA LEU A 177 3.42 -14.61 -10.55
C LEU A 177 2.89 -14.74 -9.12
N GLY A 178 1.56 -14.81 -8.93
CA GLY A 178 0.91 -15.02 -7.64
C GLY A 178 0.60 -13.76 -6.85
N ILE A 179 0.57 -12.57 -7.46
CA ILE A 179 0.20 -11.33 -6.76
C ILE A 179 -1.19 -11.43 -6.10
N ASP A 180 -1.40 -10.80 -4.94
CA ASP A 180 -2.67 -10.89 -4.21
C ASP A 180 -3.73 -9.89 -4.71
N GLY A 181 -3.30 -8.76 -5.28
CA GLY A 181 -4.21 -7.66 -5.59
C GLY A 181 -3.67 -6.64 -6.58
N VAL A 182 -4.54 -5.70 -6.95
CA VAL A 182 -4.21 -4.55 -7.78
C VAL A 182 -4.87 -3.28 -7.24
N GLU A 183 -4.17 -2.16 -7.34
CA GLU A 183 -4.72 -0.85 -6.98
C GLU A 183 -5.74 -0.42 -8.04
N SER A 184 -7.02 -0.64 -7.73
CA SER A 184 -8.12 -0.48 -8.68
C SER A 184 -8.69 0.94 -8.65
N PHE A 185 -8.74 1.54 -7.46
CA PHE A 185 -9.30 2.88 -7.26
C PHE A 185 -8.17 3.88 -7.10
N TYR A 186 -7.74 4.43 -8.23
CA TYR A 186 -6.64 5.38 -8.34
C TYR A 186 -7.06 6.55 -9.24
N ALA A 187 -6.53 7.73 -8.93
CA ALA A 187 -6.93 8.98 -9.57
C ALA A 187 -5.98 9.39 -10.70
N TYR A 188 -5.90 8.63 -11.78
CA TYR A 188 -4.96 8.82 -12.90
C TYR A 188 -4.99 10.24 -13.50
N ASP A 189 -6.15 10.88 -13.59
CA ASP A 189 -6.32 12.26 -14.10
C ASP A 189 -6.07 13.36 -13.04
N ASN A 190 -5.70 12.99 -11.82
CA ASN A 190 -5.47 13.89 -10.67
C ASN A 190 -6.56 14.96 -10.45
N PRO A 191 -7.84 14.57 -10.31
CA PRO A 191 -8.93 15.49 -10.10
C PRO A 191 -8.86 16.13 -8.70
N GLN A 192 -9.44 17.32 -8.59
CA GLN A 192 -9.63 18.04 -7.33
C GLN A 192 -11.12 18.39 -7.21
N PRO A 193 -11.89 17.75 -6.31
CA PRO A 193 -11.46 16.79 -5.28
C PRO A 193 -11.01 15.44 -5.84
N TRP A 194 -10.19 14.72 -5.06
CA TRP A 194 -9.73 13.37 -5.41
C TRP A 194 -10.93 12.44 -5.63
N ARG A 195 -10.89 11.70 -6.74
CA ARG A 195 -11.82 10.61 -7.08
C ARG A 195 -11.09 9.64 -8.00
N PRO A 196 -11.43 8.34 -7.98
CA PRO A 196 -10.82 7.38 -8.89
C PRO A 196 -11.25 7.66 -10.34
N SER A 197 -10.35 7.46 -11.31
CA SER A 197 -10.65 7.67 -12.72
C SER A 197 -11.54 6.53 -13.22
N ALA A 198 -12.77 6.85 -13.61
CA ALA A 198 -13.84 5.85 -13.81
C ALA A 198 -13.49 4.81 -14.89
N THR A 199 -12.92 5.26 -16.02
CA THR A 199 -12.57 4.39 -17.15
C THR A 199 -11.47 3.39 -16.77
N GLU A 200 -10.39 3.87 -16.19
CA GLU A 200 -9.26 3.04 -15.74
C GLU A 200 -9.71 2.10 -14.62
N THR A 201 -10.49 2.61 -13.67
CA THR A 201 -11.05 1.82 -12.56
C THR A 201 -11.88 0.65 -13.09
N GLN A 202 -12.81 0.90 -14.01
CA GLN A 202 -13.64 -0.15 -14.60
C GLN A 202 -12.79 -1.24 -15.27
N ARG A 203 -11.78 -0.82 -16.05
CA ARG A 203 -10.87 -1.73 -16.75
C ARG A 203 -10.05 -2.58 -15.77
N VAL A 204 -9.42 -1.95 -14.77
CA VAL A 204 -8.60 -2.63 -13.78
C VAL A 204 -9.44 -3.58 -12.94
N GLN A 205 -10.65 -3.18 -12.52
CA GLN A 205 -11.55 -4.06 -11.78
C GLN A 205 -12.00 -5.28 -12.58
N GLN A 206 -12.25 -5.14 -13.88
CA GLN A 206 -12.62 -6.27 -14.73
C GLN A 206 -11.49 -7.31 -14.77
N LEU A 207 -10.24 -6.85 -14.94
CA LEU A 207 -9.06 -7.72 -14.92
C LEU A 207 -8.85 -8.34 -13.52
N ALA A 208 -9.00 -7.55 -12.46
CA ALA A 208 -8.89 -8.03 -11.08
C ALA A 208 -9.88 -9.18 -10.81
N ARG A 209 -11.15 -9.00 -11.18
CA ARG A 209 -12.17 -10.04 -11.05
C ARG A 209 -11.86 -11.29 -11.88
N HIS A 210 -11.40 -11.11 -13.12
CA HIS A 210 -11.04 -12.23 -13.99
C HIS A 210 -9.92 -13.10 -13.41
N HIS A 211 -8.97 -12.48 -12.71
CA HIS A 211 -7.82 -13.15 -12.10
C HIS A 211 -7.97 -13.42 -10.59
N ASN A 212 -9.17 -13.23 -10.01
CA ASN A 212 -9.45 -13.40 -8.57
C ASN A 212 -8.53 -12.57 -7.65
N LEU A 213 -8.18 -11.35 -8.08
CA LEU A 213 -7.32 -10.44 -7.34
C LEU A 213 -8.13 -9.48 -6.45
N LEU A 214 -7.58 -9.14 -5.30
CA LEU A 214 -8.12 -8.11 -4.42
C LEU A 214 -8.02 -6.72 -5.07
N SER A 215 -8.96 -5.84 -4.74
CA SER A 215 -8.90 -4.42 -5.12
C SER A 215 -8.46 -3.57 -3.94
N THR A 216 -7.49 -2.68 -4.16
CA THR A 216 -7.11 -1.65 -3.19
C THR A 216 -7.38 -0.24 -3.71
N CYS A 217 -7.20 0.75 -2.83
CA CYS A 217 -7.27 2.16 -3.17
C CYS A 217 -6.19 2.94 -2.42
N GLY A 218 -5.75 4.04 -3.00
CA GLY A 218 -4.83 4.94 -2.33
C GLY A 218 -4.67 6.24 -3.09
N THR A 219 -4.23 7.27 -2.38
CA THR A 219 -4.06 8.59 -2.97
C THR A 219 -2.78 8.74 -3.75
N ASP A 220 -1.76 7.97 -3.36
CA ASP A 220 -0.39 8.13 -3.84
C ASP A 220 0.05 9.60 -3.71
N THR A 221 -0.10 10.11 -2.49
CA THR A 221 0.21 11.50 -2.17
C THR A 221 1.67 11.61 -1.78
N HIS A 222 2.39 12.51 -2.44
CA HIS A 222 3.72 12.97 -2.03
C HIS A 222 3.65 14.38 -1.43
N GLY A 223 2.45 14.97 -1.36
CA GLY A 223 2.24 16.34 -0.90
C GLY A 223 2.01 16.46 0.60
N LEU A 224 1.39 17.57 0.98
CA LEU A 224 1.06 17.90 2.37
C LEU A 224 -0.38 17.52 2.75
N SER A 225 -1.11 16.80 1.89
CA SER A 225 -2.52 16.48 2.11
C SER A 225 -2.83 15.03 1.78
N LEU A 226 -3.48 14.33 2.72
CA LEU A 226 -4.04 12.99 2.52
C LEU A 226 -5.21 12.94 1.53
N LEU A 227 -5.71 14.08 1.05
CA LEU A 227 -6.90 14.16 0.21
C LEU A 227 -6.59 14.41 -1.27
N LYS A 228 -5.31 14.37 -1.66
CA LYS A 228 -4.84 14.72 -3.01
C LYS A 228 -3.87 13.68 -3.52
N ARG A 229 -3.82 13.50 -4.83
CA ARG A 229 -2.70 12.84 -5.51
C ARG A 229 -1.71 13.92 -5.92
N LEU A 230 -0.45 13.78 -5.53
CA LEU A 230 0.63 14.74 -5.84
C LEU A 230 1.89 13.96 -6.13
#